data_AF-U2CG80-F1
#
_entry.id   AF-U2CG80-F1
#
_cell.length_a   1.000
_cell.length_b   1.000
_cell.length_c   1.000
_cell.angle_alpha   90.00
_cell.angle_beta   90.00
_cell.angle_gamma   90.00
#
_symmetry.space_group_name_H-M   'P 1'
#
loop_
_entity.id
_entity.type
_entity.pdbx_description
1 polymer ?
#
loop_
_entity_poly.entity_id
_entity_poly.type
_entity_poly.pdbx_seq_one_letter_code
_entity_poly.pdbx_strand_id
1 'polypeptide(L)'
;MNNNKHLISNKKERIRVMYSLGIFALLAGAVIYLITHTGNQSSLISARALRKMGGSIGELAAYGFGFSISMYVIRRVVKRITSKEIKQKLLVLARITREWHVPISIIAFGIIILHAYIMLSRGLFLNLRYISGLLALGVLGVQILSGIFRYKKIGVKFHMVTGIAFIIFMIIHLMT
;
A
#
# COMPACT_ATOMS: atom_id res chain seq x y z
N MET A 1 -27.52 -23.70 6.16
CA MET A 1 -26.60 -22.89 5.33
C MET A 1 -26.36 -21.56 6.05
N ASN A 2 -25.13 -21.27 6.48
CA ASN A 2 -24.84 -20.11 7.32
C ASN A 2 -24.71 -18.85 6.44
N ASN A 3 -25.66 -17.92 6.60
CA ASN A 3 -25.78 -16.67 5.84
C ASN A 3 -24.66 -15.66 6.19
N ASN A 4 -23.46 -15.85 5.67
CA ASN A 4 -22.46 -14.78 5.64
C ASN A 4 -22.74 -13.84 4.44
N LYS A 5 -23.74 -12.96 4.58
CA LYS A 5 -24.12 -11.99 3.53
C LYS A 5 -22.98 -11.03 3.11
N HIS A 6 -21.88 -10.91 3.87
CA HIS A 6 -20.78 -9.98 3.57
C HIS A 6 -19.39 -10.54 3.93
N LEU A 7 -18.41 -10.32 3.05
CA LEU A 7 -17.00 -10.71 3.26
C LEU A 7 -16.37 -10.03 4.49
N ILE A 8 -16.70 -8.75 4.72
CA ILE A 8 -16.29 -7.97 5.90
C ILE A 8 -17.48 -7.84 6.84
N SER A 9 -17.42 -8.50 7.99
CA SER A 9 -18.51 -8.53 8.98
C SER A 9 -18.75 -7.16 9.61
N ASN A 10 -17.69 -6.42 9.95
CA ASN A 10 -17.80 -5.11 10.58
C ASN A 10 -18.28 -4.03 9.58
N LYS A 11 -19.48 -3.46 9.83
CA LYS A 11 -20.10 -2.43 8.97
C LYS A 11 -19.22 -1.18 8.81
N LYS A 12 -18.62 -0.67 9.89
CA LYS A 12 -17.77 0.54 9.83
C LYS A 12 -16.50 0.29 9.01
N GLU A 13 -15.87 -0.86 9.20
CA GLU A 13 -14.71 -1.26 8.42
C GLU A 13 -15.06 -1.44 6.94
N ARG A 14 -16.19 -2.09 6.64
CA ARG A 14 -16.67 -2.29 5.27
C ARG A 14 -16.89 -0.97 4.52
N ILE A 15 -17.52 0.01 5.17
CA ILE A 15 -17.75 1.34 4.58
C ILE A 15 -16.41 2.02 4.26
N ARG A 16 -15.45 2.01 5.20
CA ARG A 16 -14.11 2.59 4.96
C ARG A 16 -13.38 1.91 3.81
N VAL A 17 -13.42 0.58 3.75
CA VAL A 17 -12.81 -0.19 2.66
C VAL A 17 -13.46 0.16 1.32
N MET A 18 -14.78 0.28 1.26
CA MET A 18 -15.50 0.66 0.05
C MET A 18 -15.11 2.06 -0.44
N TYR A 19 -15.03 3.05 0.45
CA TYR A 19 -14.53 4.39 0.07
C TYR A 19 -13.09 4.35 -0.43
N SER A 20 -12.19 3.61 0.24
CA SER A 20 -10.81 3.47 -0.22
C SER A 20 -10.72 2.77 -1.59
N LEU A 21 -11.58 1.81 -1.88
CA LEU A 21 -11.67 1.17 -3.19
C LEU A 21 -12.15 2.14 -4.27
N GLY A 22 -13.10 3.03 -3.93
CA GLY A 22 -13.51 4.12 -4.83
C GLY A 22 -12.35 5.07 -5.16
N ILE A 23 -11.59 5.51 -4.16
CA ILE A 23 -10.40 6.35 -4.36
C ILE A 23 -9.35 5.61 -5.19
N PHE A 24 -9.09 4.35 -4.88
CA PHE A 24 -8.18 3.50 -5.66
C PHE A 24 -8.63 3.39 -7.12
N ALA A 25 -9.91 3.16 -7.38
CA ALA A 25 -10.45 3.06 -8.73
C ALA A 25 -10.28 4.38 -9.50
N LEU A 26 -10.47 5.53 -8.85
CA LEU A 26 -10.21 6.84 -9.45
C LEU A 26 -8.72 7.02 -9.80
N LEU A 27 -7.81 6.66 -8.89
CA LEU A 27 -6.36 6.74 -9.14
C LEU A 27 -5.92 5.79 -10.27
N ALA A 28 -6.40 4.55 -10.26
CA ALA A 28 -6.14 3.57 -11.30
C ALA A 28 -6.72 4.01 -12.65
N GLY A 29 -7.95 4.53 -12.66
CA GLY A 29 -8.60 5.10 -13.85
C GLY A 29 -7.82 6.28 -14.42
N ALA A 30 -7.29 7.16 -13.57
CA ALA A 30 -6.42 8.25 -13.99
C ALA A 30 -5.14 7.73 -14.66
N VAL A 31 -4.50 6.70 -14.10
CA VAL A 31 -3.32 6.07 -14.72
C VAL A 31 -3.67 5.45 -16.08
N ILE A 32 -4.79 4.73 -16.19
CA ILE A 32 -5.25 4.13 -17.47
C ILE A 32 -5.52 5.23 -18.51
N TYR A 33 -6.20 6.31 -18.11
CA TYR A 33 -6.46 7.46 -18.98
C TYR A 33 -5.14 8.07 -19.47
N LEU A 34 -4.18 8.29 -18.58
CA LEU A 34 -2.86 8.81 -18.95
C LEU A 34 -2.15 7.88 -19.93
N ILE A 35 -2.08 6.57 -19.67
CA ILE A 35 -1.43 5.61 -20.59
C ILE A 35 -2.07 5.68 -21.99
N THR A 36 -3.40 5.76 -22.08
CA THR A 36 -4.14 5.71 -23.35
C THR A 36 -4.14 7.03 -24.12
N HIS A 37 -4.11 8.18 -23.43
CA HIS A 37 -4.27 9.50 -24.07
C HIS A 37 -2.99 10.34 -24.12
N THR A 38 -1.98 10.05 -23.29
CA THR A 38 -0.73 10.83 -23.24
C THR A 38 0.46 10.16 -23.93
N GLY A 39 0.31 8.93 -24.44
CA GLY A 39 1.38 8.19 -25.14
C GLY A 39 1.97 8.87 -26.38
N ASN A 40 1.39 9.97 -26.86
CA ASN A 40 1.80 10.70 -28.07
C ASN A 40 2.00 12.21 -27.87
N GLN A 41 1.94 12.77 -26.65
CA GLN A 41 2.14 14.20 -26.44
C GLN A 41 3.47 14.49 -25.73
N SER A 42 4.37 15.19 -26.43
CA SER A 42 5.58 15.80 -25.88
C SER A 42 5.19 16.76 -24.75
N SER A 43 5.44 16.36 -23.50
CA SER A 43 4.90 17.04 -22.31
C SER A 43 5.50 18.44 -22.11
N LEU A 44 4.62 19.42 -21.91
CA LEU A 44 4.93 20.79 -21.41
C LEU A 44 5.63 20.80 -20.04
N ILE A 45 5.62 19.68 -19.32
CA ILE A 45 6.23 19.51 -18.00
C ILE A 45 7.68 19.08 -18.16
N SER A 46 8.60 19.84 -17.57
CA SER A 46 10.03 19.48 -17.61
C SER A 46 10.31 18.13 -16.95
N ALA A 47 11.31 17.40 -17.47
CA ALA A 47 11.75 16.12 -16.89
C ALA A 47 12.14 16.24 -15.41
N ARG A 48 12.66 17.41 -14.99
CA ARG A 48 12.97 17.72 -13.59
C ARG A 48 11.71 17.80 -12.73
N ALA A 49 10.66 18.47 -13.21
CA ALA A 49 9.39 18.55 -12.50
C ALA A 49 8.72 17.17 -12.37
N LEU A 50 8.69 16.36 -13.44
CA LEU A 50 8.18 14.98 -13.38
C LEU A 50 8.94 14.13 -12.36
N ARG A 51 10.28 14.22 -12.34
CA ARG A 51 11.10 13.50 -11.35
C ARG A 51 10.75 13.92 -9.92
N LYS A 52 10.60 15.22 -9.67
CA LYS A 52 10.25 15.75 -8.35
C LYS A 52 8.85 15.28 -7.92
N MET A 53 7.86 15.40 -8.81
CA MET A 53 6.49 14.94 -8.55
C MET A 53 6.44 13.44 -8.24
N GLY A 54 7.08 12.62 -9.08
CA GLY A 54 7.09 11.19 -8.83
C GLY A 54 7.83 10.82 -7.54
N GLY A 55 8.88 11.56 -7.16
CA GLY A 55 9.52 11.43 -5.84
C GLY A 55 8.54 11.68 -4.69
N SER A 56 7.86 12.83 -4.68
CA SER A 56 6.88 13.17 -3.63
C SER A 56 5.68 12.22 -3.57
N ILE A 57 5.20 11.73 -4.72
CA ILE A 57 4.14 10.71 -4.78
C ILE A 57 4.64 9.38 -4.19
N GLY A 58 5.88 9.00 -4.50
CA GLY A 58 6.52 7.80 -3.92
C GLY A 58 6.67 7.89 -2.40
N GLU A 59 7.13 9.03 -1.89
CA GLU A 59 7.23 9.30 -0.45
C GLU A 59 5.86 9.22 0.25
N LEU A 60 4.82 9.81 -0.35
CA LEU A 60 3.46 9.75 0.20
C LEU A 60 2.95 8.31 0.29
N ALA A 61 3.18 7.49 -0.74
CA ALA A 61 2.85 6.07 -0.72
C ALA A 61 3.65 5.32 0.37
N ALA A 62 4.95 5.62 0.51
CA ALA A 62 5.80 5.03 1.53
C ALA A 62 5.28 5.32 2.95
N TYR A 63 4.81 6.54 3.24
CA TYR A 63 4.17 6.86 4.52
C TYR A 63 2.88 6.05 4.75
N GLY A 64 2.05 5.87 3.73
CA GLY A 64 0.85 5.04 3.82
C GLY A 64 1.16 3.57 4.11
N PHE A 65 2.18 3.00 3.46
CA PHE A 65 2.64 1.64 3.77
C PHE A 65 3.30 1.56 5.15
N GLY A 66 4.10 2.54 5.53
CA GLY A 66 4.71 2.65 6.87
C GLY A 66 3.66 2.62 7.97
N PHE A 67 2.58 3.40 7.83
CA PHE A 67 1.43 3.34 8.72
C PHE A 67 0.83 1.93 8.77
N SER A 68 0.63 1.30 7.62
CA SER A 68 0.01 -0.02 7.54
C SER A 68 0.87 -1.12 8.19
N ILE A 69 2.19 -1.06 8.01
CA ILE A 69 3.18 -1.95 8.64
C ILE A 69 3.24 -1.72 10.15
N SER A 70 3.10 -0.46 10.60
CA SER A 70 3.13 -0.12 12.03
C SER A 70 2.10 -0.90 12.85
N MET A 71 0.96 -1.29 12.25
CA MET A 71 -0.06 -2.15 12.87
C MET A 71 0.55 -3.45 13.41
N TYR A 72 1.42 -4.09 12.63
CA TYR A 72 2.10 -5.32 13.03
C TYR A 72 3.08 -5.05 14.18
N VAL A 73 3.90 -4.01 14.05
CA VAL A 73 4.92 -3.63 15.05
C VAL A 73 4.26 -3.30 16.39
N ILE A 74 3.26 -2.43 16.40
CA ILE A 74 2.55 -2.00 17.61
C ILE A 74 1.92 -3.22 18.32
N ARG A 75 1.29 -4.14 17.58
CA ARG A 75 0.72 -5.37 18.15
C ARG A 75 1.77 -6.28 18.79
N ARG A 76 2.99 -6.33 18.25
CA ARG A 76 4.09 -7.10 18.83
C ARG A 76 4.63 -6.41 20.09
N VAL A 77 4.78 -5.09 20.07
CA VAL A 77 5.24 -4.30 21.22
C VAL A 77 4.28 -4.39 22.40
N VAL A 78 2.96 -4.24 22.17
CA VAL A 78 1.92 -4.35 23.23
C VAL A 78 2.03 -5.64 24.05
N LYS A 79 2.45 -6.75 23.43
CA LYS A 79 2.60 -8.05 24.11
C LYS A 79 3.81 -8.10 25.04
N ARG A 80 4.79 -7.22 24.87
CA ARG A 80 6.03 -7.16 25.64
C ARG A 80 6.01 -6.08 26.73
N ILE A 81 5.12 -5.10 26.63
CA ILE A 81 4.99 -4.04 27.64
C ILE A 81 4.25 -4.55 28.88
N THR A 82 4.87 -4.36 30.05
CA THR A 82 4.32 -4.68 31.37
C THR A 82 3.61 -3.48 32.02
N SER A 83 4.09 -2.26 31.79
CA SER A 83 3.49 -1.03 32.31
C SER A 83 2.04 -0.88 31.84
N LYS A 84 1.09 -0.82 32.78
CA LYS A 84 -0.35 -0.74 32.52
C LYS A 84 -0.73 0.53 31.76
N GLU A 85 -0.15 1.67 32.13
CA GLU A 85 -0.43 2.97 31.51
C GLU A 85 0.02 3.00 30.04
N ILE A 86 1.27 2.60 29.77
CA ILE A 86 1.81 2.55 28.41
C ILE A 86 1.02 1.54 27.56
N LYS A 87 0.70 0.38 28.13
CA LYS A 87 -0.07 -0.66 27.45
C LYS A 87 -1.46 -0.17 27.03
N GLN A 88 -2.14 0.62 27.87
CA GLN A 88 -3.44 1.20 27.51
C GLN A 88 -3.33 2.15 26.31
N LYS A 89 -2.34 3.06 26.32
CA LYS A 89 -2.08 3.97 25.18
C LYS A 89 -1.76 3.20 23.89
N LEU A 90 -0.91 2.17 23.98
CA LEU A 90 -0.59 1.33 22.83
C LEU A 90 -1.76 0.47 22.33
N LEU A 91 -2.70 0.07 23.20
CA LEU A 91 -3.91 -0.65 22.79
C LEU A 91 -4.86 0.24 21.97
N VAL A 92 -4.92 1.53 22.30
CA VAL A 92 -5.65 2.52 21.48
C VAL A 92 -5.00 2.64 20.10
N LEU A 93 -3.68 2.81 20.04
CA LEU A 93 -2.93 2.84 18.77
C LEU A 93 -3.08 1.55 17.97
N ALA A 94 -3.04 0.38 18.63
CA ALA A 94 -3.25 -0.92 18.00
C ALA A 94 -4.65 -1.05 17.40
N ARG A 95 -5.67 -0.45 18.04
CA ARG A 95 -7.03 -0.40 17.51
C ARG A 95 -7.10 0.49 16.27
N ILE A 96 -6.57 1.71 16.34
CA ILE A 96 -6.57 2.68 15.23
C ILE A 96 -5.87 2.08 14.01
N THR A 97 -4.64 1.59 14.17
CA THR A 97 -3.86 0.98 13.09
C THR A 97 -4.53 -0.28 12.53
N ARG A 98 -5.15 -1.12 13.38
CA ARG A 98 -5.97 -2.26 12.90
C ARG A 98 -7.16 -1.80 12.07
N GLU A 99 -7.80 -0.69 12.40
CA GLU A 99 -8.99 -0.24 11.69
C GLU A 99 -8.70 0.45 10.36
N TRP A 100 -7.51 1.04 10.26
CA TRP A 100 -7.11 1.85 9.12
C TRP A 100 -6.04 1.23 8.22
N HIS A 101 -5.37 0.14 8.65
CA HIS A 101 -4.34 -0.51 7.81
C HIS A 101 -4.88 -0.90 6.42
N VAL A 102 -6.07 -1.53 6.32
CA VAL A 102 -6.63 -1.93 5.02
C VAL A 102 -7.00 -0.71 4.16
N PRO A 103 -7.83 0.24 4.64
CA PRO A 103 -8.17 1.41 3.83
C PRO A 103 -6.95 2.21 3.35
N ILE A 104 -5.98 2.45 4.25
CA ILE A 104 -4.77 3.20 3.92
C ILE A 104 -3.88 2.40 2.95
N SER A 105 -3.75 1.08 3.12
CA SER A 105 -3.00 0.24 2.18
C SER A 105 -3.59 0.29 0.77
N ILE A 106 -4.92 0.30 0.63
CA ILE A 106 -5.60 0.37 -0.68
C ILE A 106 -5.34 1.73 -1.35
N ILE A 107 -5.44 2.83 -0.61
CA ILE A 107 -5.16 4.18 -1.14
C ILE A 107 -3.68 4.30 -1.50
N ALA A 108 -2.77 3.88 -0.62
CA ALA A 108 -1.33 3.88 -0.88
C ALA A 108 -0.96 3.02 -2.09
N PHE A 109 -1.69 1.93 -2.33
CA PHE A 109 -1.53 1.12 -3.53
C PHE A 109 -1.93 1.85 -4.82
N GLY A 110 -3.01 2.65 -4.78
CA GLY A 110 -3.34 3.52 -5.92
C GLY A 110 -2.25 4.57 -6.17
N ILE A 111 -1.73 5.20 -5.11
CA ILE A 111 -0.67 6.21 -5.20
C ILE A 111 0.63 5.59 -5.74
N ILE A 112 1.02 4.40 -5.30
CA ILE A 112 2.27 3.77 -5.78
C ILE A 112 2.17 3.31 -7.24
N ILE A 113 0.98 2.93 -7.73
CA ILE A 113 0.77 2.65 -9.17
C ILE A 113 0.99 3.93 -9.98
N LEU A 114 0.48 5.08 -9.51
CA LEU A 114 0.75 6.37 -10.14
C LEU A 114 2.25 6.74 -10.11
N HIS A 115 2.93 6.52 -8.98
CA HIS A 115 4.39 6.68 -8.89
C HIS A 115 5.12 5.81 -9.91
N ALA A 116 4.77 4.53 -10.00
CA ALA A 116 5.37 3.60 -10.95
C ALA A 116 5.14 4.04 -12.40
N TYR A 117 3.94 4.50 -12.74
CA TYR A 117 3.63 5.07 -14.06
C TYR A 117 4.55 6.26 -14.39
N ILE A 118 4.64 7.26 -13.50
CA ILE A 118 5.47 8.46 -13.73
C ILE A 118 6.95 8.10 -13.85
N MET A 119 7.44 7.11 -13.11
CA MET A 119 8.83 6.67 -13.21
C MET A 119 9.09 5.91 -14.51
N LEU A 120 8.21 4.99 -14.90
CA LEU A 120 8.35 4.19 -16.11
C LEU A 120 8.11 5.00 -17.39
N SER A 121 7.30 6.05 -17.35
CA SER A 121 7.09 6.95 -18.48
C SER A 121 8.36 7.74 -18.86
N ARG A 122 9.38 7.75 -17.99
CA ARG A 122 10.70 8.35 -18.24
C ARG A 122 11.67 7.37 -18.90
N GLY A 123 11.23 6.14 -19.19
CA GLY A 123 12.05 5.04 -19.69
C GLY A 123 12.27 3.95 -18.63
N LEU A 124 12.50 2.73 -19.11
CA LEU A 124 12.86 1.59 -18.27
C LEU A 124 14.39 1.49 -18.16
N PHE A 125 14.92 1.60 -16.94
CA PHE A 125 16.35 1.46 -16.67
C PHE A 125 16.60 0.14 -15.94
N LEU A 126 17.56 -0.66 -16.40
CA LEU A 126 17.91 -1.93 -15.76
C LEU A 126 18.94 -1.75 -14.64
N ASN A 127 18.63 -0.88 -13.68
CA ASN A 127 19.45 -0.66 -12.49
C ASN A 127 18.74 -1.17 -11.23
N LEU A 128 19.49 -1.29 -10.14
CA LEU A 128 18.99 -1.87 -8.88
C LEU A 128 17.75 -1.12 -8.35
N ARG A 129 17.69 0.21 -8.51
CA ARG A 129 16.52 1.02 -8.10
C ARG A 129 15.26 0.61 -8.86
N TYR A 130 15.29 0.52 -10.19
CA TYR A 130 14.12 0.14 -10.98
C TYR A 130 13.73 -1.32 -10.78
N ILE A 131 14.71 -2.23 -10.74
CA ILE A 131 14.46 -3.66 -10.54
C ILE A 131 13.83 -3.91 -9.16
N SER A 132 14.41 -3.38 -8.09
CA SER A 132 13.86 -3.52 -6.74
C SER A 132 12.47 -2.88 -6.61
N GLY A 133 12.22 -1.75 -7.28
CA GLY A 133 10.90 -1.11 -7.32
C GLY A 133 9.84 -1.95 -8.02
N LEU A 134 10.17 -2.56 -9.16
CA LEU A 134 9.26 -3.47 -9.89
C LEU A 134 8.99 -4.75 -9.08
N LEU A 135 10.02 -5.33 -8.45
CA LEU A 135 9.86 -6.48 -7.56
C LEU A 135 8.97 -6.13 -6.35
N ALA A 136 9.19 -4.97 -5.73
CA ALA A 136 8.34 -4.49 -4.64
C ALA A 136 6.88 -4.34 -5.10
N LEU A 137 6.64 -3.74 -6.27
CA LEU A 137 5.29 -3.57 -6.82
C LEU A 137 4.62 -4.92 -7.13
N GLY A 138 5.36 -5.88 -7.71
CA GLY A 138 4.87 -7.23 -7.99
C GLY A 138 4.48 -7.99 -6.72
N VAL A 139 5.37 -8.02 -5.72
CA VAL A 139 5.09 -8.63 -4.42
C VAL A 139 3.92 -7.94 -3.71
N LEU A 140 3.83 -6.60 -3.81
CA LEU A 140 2.70 -5.84 -3.26
C LEU A 140 1.37 -6.22 -3.92
N GLY A 141 1.34 -6.45 -5.23
CA GLY A 141 0.15 -6.96 -5.92
C GLY A 141 -0.33 -8.29 -5.33
N VAL A 142 0.59 -9.24 -5.14
CA VAL A 142 0.30 -10.52 -4.47
C VAL A 142 -0.14 -10.31 -3.00
N GLN A 143 0.48 -9.35 -2.30
CA GLN A 143 0.15 -8.99 -0.92
C GLN A 143 -1.28 -8.45 -0.78
N ILE A 144 -1.73 -7.59 -1.69
CA ILE A 144 -3.08 -7.04 -1.68
C ILE A 144 -4.11 -8.13 -1.97
N LEU A 145 -3.86 -9.00 -2.96
CA LEU A 145 -4.73 -10.13 -3.28
C LEU A 145 -4.84 -11.10 -2.09
N SER A 146 -3.72 -11.43 -1.43
CA SER A 146 -3.74 -12.26 -0.22
C SER A 146 -4.49 -11.60 0.94
N GLY A 147 -4.52 -10.27 1.01
CA GLY A 147 -5.27 -9.50 1.99
C GLY A 147 -6.79 -9.72 1.92
N ILE A 148 -7.35 -10.04 0.75
CA ILE A 148 -8.77 -10.37 0.59
C ILE A 148 -9.09 -11.69 1.30
N PHE A 149 -8.23 -12.70 1.15
CA PHE A 149 -8.40 -14.02 1.77
C PHE A 149 -8.24 -13.99 3.29
N ARG A 150 -7.53 -12.99 3.82
CA ARG A 150 -7.41 -12.77 5.27
C ARG A 150 -8.76 -12.60 5.96
N TYR A 151 -9.77 -12.01 5.31
CA TYR A 151 -11.11 -11.88 5.89
C TYR A 151 -11.77 -13.24 6.17
N LYS A 152 -11.40 -14.27 5.40
CA LYS A 152 -11.82 -15.67 5.61
C LYS A 152 -10.86 -16.46 6.51
N LYS A 153 -9.84 -15.81 7.09
CA LYS A 153 -8.72 -16.42 7.84
C LYS A 153 -7.90 -17.44 7.03
N ILE A 154 -7.97 -17.39 5.70
CA ILE A 154 -7.21 -18.26 4.81
C ILE A 154 -5.93 -17.51 4.40
N GLY A 155 -4.79 -18.21 4.32
CA GLY A 155 -3.55 -17.62 3.80
C GLY A 155 -2.92 -16.53 4.66
N VAL A 156 -3.24 -16.45 5.96
CA VAL A 156 -2.71 -15.41 6.87
C VAL A 156 -1.17 -15.46 6.96
N LYS A 157 -0.58 -16.66 6.98
CA LYS A 157 0.88 -16.84 6.94
C LYS A 157 1.48 -16.33 5.62
N PHE A 158 0.82 -16.65 4.50
CA PHE A 158 1.26 -16.20 3.18
C PHE A 158 1.27 -14.67 3.09
N HIS A 159 0.17 -14.01 3.49
CA HIS A 159 0.10 -12.55 3.59
C HIS A 159 1.18 -11.95 4.50
N MET A 160 1.56 -12.63 5.58
CA MET A 160 2.67 -12.14 6.42
C MET A 160 4.01 -12.23 5.67
N VAL A 161 4.29 -13.36 5.01
CA VAL A 161 5.53 -13.59 4.28
C VAL A 161 5.68 -12.63 3.10
N THR A 162 4.63 -12.47 2.29
CA THR A 162 4.65 -11.52 1.16
C THR A 162 4.74 -10.07 1.66
N GLY A 163 4.19 -9.76 2.83
CA GLY A 163 4.38 -8.46 3.48
C GLY A 163 5.82 -8.19 3.90
N ILE A 164 6.52 -9.20 4.45
CA ILE A 164 7.94 -9.09 4.80
C ILE A 164 8.79 -8.94 3.54
N ALA A 165 8.52 -9.74 2.50
CA ALA A 165 9.22 -9.64 1.22
C ALA A 165 9.04 -8.25 0.58
N PHE A 166 7.82 -7.69 0.62
CA PHE A 166 7.55 -6.32 0.17
C PHE A 166 8.40 -5.30 0.93
N ILE A 167 8.48 -5.40 2.26
CA ILE A 167 9.29 -4.48 3.09
C ILE A 167 10.76 -4.53 2.66
N ILE A 168 11.32 -5.73 2.45
CA ILE A 168 12.72 -5.89 2.04
C ILE A 168 12.98 -5.19 0.71
N PHE A 169 12.17 -5.47 -0.33
CA PHE A 169 12.34 -4.83 -1.63
C PHE A 169 12.11 -3.32 -1.59
N MET A 170 11.13 -2.87 -0.79
CA MET A 170 10.85 -1.44 -0.63
C MET A 170 12.01 -0.70 0.06
N ILE A 171 12.64 -1.29 1.08
CA ILE A 171 13.83 -0.71 1.71
C ILE A 171 14.99 -0.61 0.72
N ILE A 172 15.26 -1.68 -0.04
CA ILE A 172 16.31 -1.65 -1.08
C ILE A 172 16.02 -0.53 -2.08
N HIS A 173 14.78 -0.45 -2.58
CA HIS A 173 14.36 0.58 -3.53
C HIS A 173 14.54 2.01 -3.01
N LEU A 174 14.27 2.25 -1.72
CA LEU A 174 14.45 3.57 -1.10
C LEU A 174 15.92 3.94 -0.89
N MET A 175 16.80 2.95 -0.70
CA MET A 175 18.22 3.17 -0.36
C MET A 175 19.14 3.23 -1.59
N THR A 176 18.70 2.74 -2.74
CA THR A 176 19.47 2.74 -4.01
C THR A 176 18.96 3.83 -4.91
#